data_AF-A0A1Q8JYS1-F1
#
_entry.id   AF-A0A1Q8JYS1-F1
#
_cell.length_a   1.000
_cell.length_b   1.000
_cell.length_c   1.000
_cell.angle_alpha   90.00
_cell.angle_beta   90.00
_cell.angle_gamma   90.00
#
_symmetry.space_group_name_H-M   'P 1'
#
loop_
_entity.id
_entity.type
_entity.pdbx_description
1 polymer ?
#
loop_
_entity_poly.entity_id
_entity_poly.type
_entity_poly.pdbx_seq_one_letter_code
_entity_poly.pdbx_strand_id
1 'polypeptide(L)'
;MMTVRDLPAGATDRWAQHARERRADRVLDAQLTQDAAAAAQQRRIVADDARTERRRNARMAASQFSAEQRRARGEARRAALARVAGWVDAHVIELLIYPIAVLSFALAAPAMAAYGARIFGAGGFLLAGITELGMWAFAMAVVTARRRYPERPVAGLQAGVVVFSLGAAGMNLLHGLHKAGGGWETGAVMAVVSVAGIVAHQLTLAGAPRSRAERRSARLAARAAAKLDRAQHAAVRDAATVIDTDGGARVVYRAGTYRLRCRRLAIEADLPLTAEMPEAAAPPAVGASTGHGSTAAAGPADGVAAEVVAGPDPVGRATAERVAPEAATDNDGEVADEMTAVIPVVDPVEPALVVEDTGTTKLTQAEILLSEAWTRGEEPSLSEVDRLIDGNRTATKAKRNLRVRGVLPPSERAAASGKSGWRREAGQSLAGVRPFPGAPGKLA
;
A
#
# COMPACT_ATOMS: atom_id res chain seq x y z
N MET A 1 -81.26 65.08 -29.62
CA MET A 1 -82.13 64.05 -30.24
C MET A 1 -81.75 63.93 -31.70
N MET A 2 -80.97 62.92 -32.04
CA MET A 2 -80.58 62.61 -33.42
C MET A 2 -81.30 61.31 -33.77
N THR A 3 -82.25 61.38 -34.69
CA THR A 3 -83.21 60.31 -34.99
C THR A 3 -82.59 59.23 -35.87
N VAL A 4 -82.75 57.98 -35.42
CA VAL A 4 -82.30 56.73 -36.04
C VAL A 4 -83.13 56.45 -37.30
N ARG A 5 -82.92 57.21 -38.39
CA ARG A 5 -83.61 56.92 -39.68
C ARG A 5 -82.73 56.81 -40.91
N ASP A 6 -81.45 57.20 -40.81
CA ASP A 6 -80.49 57.09 -41.93
C ASP A 6 -79.29 56.18 -41.57
N LEU A 7 -79.57 54.98 -41.06
CA LEU A 7 -78.54 53.94 -40.97
C LEU A 7 -78.52 53.15 -42.29
N PRO A 8 -77.37 53.07 -42.99
CA PRO A 8 -77.27 52.39 -44.28
C PRO A 8 -77.67 50.92 -44.14
N ALA A 9 -78.44 50.41 -45.11
CA ALA A 9 -79.07 49.08 -45.11
C ALA A 9 -78.14 47.85 -44.94
N GLY A 10 -76.82 48.05 -44.76
CA GLY A 10 -75.84 47.02 -44.41
C GLY A 10 -75.23 47.15 -43.01
N ALA A 11 -75.76 48.01 -42.13
CA ALA A 11 -75.25 48.18 -40.77
C ALA A 11 -75.59 46.97 -39.86
N THR A 12 -76.81 46.45 -39.93
CA THR A 12 -77.29 45.33 -39.10
C THR A 12 -76.55 44.02 -39.39
N ASP A 13 -76.23 43.75 -40.65
CA ASP A 13 -75.47 42.55 -41.06
C ASP A 13 -74.03 42.59 -40.54
N ARG A 14 -73.40 43.77 -40.55
CA ARG A 14 -72.07 43.96 -39.98
C ARG A 14 -72.05 43.71 -38.47
N TRP A 15 -73.04 44.17 -37.72
CA TRP A 15 -73.15 43.88 -36.29
C TRP A 15 -73.37 42.39 -36.00
N ALA A 16 -74.21 41.71 -36.79
CA ALA A 16 -74.45 40.28 -36.66
C ALA A 16 -73.21 39.44 -37.03
N GLN A 17 -72.43 39.89 -38.01
CA GLN A 17 -71.16 39.28 -38.39
C GLN A 17 -70.10 39.47 -37.30
N HIS A 18 -69.97 40.68 -36.77
CA HIS A 18 -69.04 40.96 -35.69
C HIS A 18 -69.39 40.24 -34.38
N ALA A 19 -70.68 40.01 -34.12
CA ALA A 19 -71.13 39.18 -33.00
C ALA A 19 -70.77 37.70 -33.18
N ARG A 20 -70.75 37.20 -34.43
CA ARG A 20 -70.31 35.84 -34.77
C ARG A 20 -68.79 35.70 -34.65
N GLU A 21 -68.03 36.65 -35.17
CA GLU A 21 -66.56 36.72 -35.03
C GLU A 21 -66.14 36.69 -33.56
N ARG A 22 -66.73 37.54 -32.71
CA ARG A 22 -66.42 37.54 -31.26
C ARG A 22 -66.80 36.26 -30.52
N ARG A 23 -67.69 35.42 -31.06
CA ARG A 23 -67.97 34.09 -30.48
C ARG A 23 -66.94 33.08 -30.96
N ALA A 24 -66.58 33.11 -32.24
CA ALA A 24 -65.50 32.30 -32.79
C ALA A 24 -64.17 32.59 -32.10
N ASP A 25 -63.83 33.87 -31.91
CA ASP A 25 -62.60 34.30 -31.23
C ASP A 25 -62.55 33.83 -29.78
N ARG A 26 -63.67 33.88 -29.05
CA ARG A 26 -63.75 33.37 -27.67
C ARG A 26 -63.57 31.86 -27.57
N VAL A 27 -64.07 31.11 -28.56
CA VAL A 27 -63.86 29.66 -28.62
C VAL A 27 -62.40 29.34 -28.93
N LEU A 28 -61.78 30.08 -29.86
CA LEU A 28 -60.37 29.93 -30.21
C LEU A 28 -59.46 30.28 -29.02
N ASP A 29 -59.72 31.37 -28.32
CA ASP A 29 -58.94 31.78 -27.15
C ASP A 29 -59.08 30.78 -25.99
N ALA A 30 -60.29 30.23 -25.78
CA ALA A 30 -60.51 29.14 -24.84
C ALA A 30 -59.73 27.86 -25.20
N GLN A 31 -59.59 27.54 -26.49
CA GLN A 31 -58.77 26.41 -26.94
C GLN A 31 -57.27 26.68 -26.74
N LEU A 32 -56.79 27.86 -27.14
CA LEU A 32 -55.39 28.24 -26.97
C LEU A 32 -54.96 28.26 -25.50
N THR A 33 -55.83 28.71 -24.60
CA THR A 33 -55.56 28.69 -23.15
C THR A 33 -55.54 27.27 -22.58
N GLN A 34 -56.42 26.37 -23.05
CA GLN A 34 -56.38 24.95 -22.68
C GLN A 34 -55.11 24.27 -23.19
N ASP A 35 -54.72 24.50 -24.44
CA ASP A 35 -53.51 23.93 -25.04
C ASP A 35 -52.25 24.47 -24.34
N ALA A 36 -52.22 25.75 -24.00
CA ALA A 36 -51.12 26.35 -23.24
C ALA A 36 -51.00 25.74 -21.84
N ALA A 37 -52.12 25.49 -21.17
CA ALA A 37 -52.15 24.82 -19.87
C ALA A 37 -51.67 23.37 -19.95
N ALA A 38 -52.12 22.61 -20.95
CA ALA A 38 -51.68 21.25 -21.22
C ALA A 38 -50.17 21.19 -21.52
N ALA A 39 -49.67 22.09 -22.37
CA ALA A 39 -48.24 22.20 -22.67
C ALA A 39 -47.41 22.58 -21.43
N ALA A 40 -47.93 23.45 -20.56
CA ALA A 40 -47.26 23.79 -19.30
C ALA A 40 -47.19 22.61 -18.34
N GLN A 41 -48.25 21.80 -18.24
CA GLN A 41 -48.27 20.58 -17.43
C GLN A 41 -47.28 19.55 -17.96
N GLN A 42 -47.24 19.34 -19.28
CA GLN A 42 -46.30 18.40 -19.91
C GLN A 42 -44.84 18.81 -19.66
N ARG A 43 -44.52 20.11 -19.73
CA ARG A 43 -43.18 20.61 -19.40
C ARG A 43 -42.79 20.34 -17.94
N ARG A 44 -43.73 20.40 -17.00
CA ARG A 44 -43.48 20.08 -15.59
C ARG A 44 -43.15 18.60 -15.41
N ILE A 45 -43.92 17.71 -16.03
CA ILE A 45 -43.70 16.25 -15.98
C ILE A 45 -42.30 15.91 -16.53
N VAL A 46 -41.97 16.41 -17.72
CA VAL A 46 -40.65 16.17 -18.34
C VAL A 46 -39.50 16.73 -17.48
N ALA A 47 -39.69 17.90 -16.86
CA ALA A 47 -38.68 18.48 -15.98
C ALA A 47 -38.47 17.67 -14.69
N ASP A 48 -39.55 17.14 -14.10
CA ASP A 48 -39.47 16.31 -12.90
C ASP A 48 -38.89 14.92 -13.21
N ASP A 49 -39.25 14.32 -14.35
CA ASP A 49 -38.64 13.07 -14.83
C ASP A 49 -37.13 13.25 -15.04
N ALA A 50 -36.71 14.32 -15.71
CA ALA A 50 -35.29 14.63 -15.89
C ALA A 50 -34.54 14.83 -14.55
N ARG A 51 -35.19 15.42 -13.54
CA ARG A 51 -34.61 15.57 -12.20
C ARG A 51 -34.47 14.25 -11.47
N THR A 52 -35.48 13.37 -11.56
CA THR A 52 -35.42 12.05 -10.92
C THR A 52 -34.37 11.16 -11.56
N GLU A 53 -34.24 11.20 -12.89
CA GLU A 53 -33.21 10.49 -13.64
C GLU A 53 -31.80 10.98 -13.27
N ARG A 54 -31.57 12.31 -13.24
CA ARG A 54 -30.30 12.87 -12.77
C ARG A 54 -29.95 12.42 -11.35
N ARG A 55 -30.93 12.37 -10.44
CA ARG A 55 -30.71 11.88 -9.06
C ARG A 55 -30.37 10.39 -9.01
N ARG A 56 -31.02 9.56 -9.85
CA ARG A 56 -30.69 8.12 -9.96
C ARG A 56 -29.27 7.93 -10.50
N ASN A 57 -28.92 8.63 -11.57
CA ASN A 57 -27.59 8.57 -12.18
C ASN A 57 -26.50 9.05 -11.21
N ALA A 58 -26.74 10.14 -10.47
CA ALA A 58 -25.81 10.63 -9.45
C ALA A 58 -25.60 9.61 -8.31
N ARG A 59 -26.65 8.93 -7.86
CA ARG A 59 -26.55 7.87 -6.83
C ARG A 59 -25.79 6.64 -7.34
N MET A 60 -26.01 6.24 -8.59
CA MET A 60 -25.27 5.15 -9.22
C MET A 60 -23.79 5.49 -9.39
N ALA A 61 -23.47 6.71 -9.85
CA ALA A 61 -22.08 7.17 -9.97
C ALA A 61 -21.39 7.22 -8.60
N ALA A 62 -22.06 7.73 -7.56
CA ALA A 62 -21.51 7.77 -6.20
C ALA A 62 -21.28 6.36 -5.63
N SER A 63 -22.20 5.42 -5.88
CA SER A 63 -22.05 4.04 -5.41
C SER A 63 -20.92 3.30 -6.14
N GLN A 64 -20.78 3.48 -7.45
CA GLN A 64 -19.68 2.95 -8.26
C GLN A 64 -18.33 3.50 -7.77
N PHE A 65 -18.20 4.81 -7.61
CA PHE A 65 -16.98 5.43 -7.11
C PHE A 65 -16.61 4.93 -5.70
N SER A 66 -17.60 4.75 -4.83
CA SER A 66 -17.35 4.19 -3.49
C SER A 66 -16.91 2.72 -3.53
N ALA A 67 -17.44 1.92 -4.48
CA ALA A 67 -17.08 0.53 -4.67
C ALA A 67 -15.65 0.39 -5.23
N GLU A 68 -15.30 1.23 -6.21
CA GLU A 68 -13.96 1.32 -6.77
C GLU A 68 -12.94 1.74 -5.71
N GLN A 69 -13.23 2.77 -4.89
CA GLN A 69 -12.34 3.13 -3.78
C GLN A 69 -12.14 2.00 -2.78
N ARG A 70 -13.20 1.25 -2.46
CA ARG A 70 -13.08 0.09 -1.55
C ARG A 70 -12.24 -1.02 -2.17
N ARG A 71 -12.38 -1.29 -3.46
CA ARG A 71 -11.55 -2.24 -4.21
C ARG A 71 -10.09 -1.80 -4.23
N ALA A 72 -9.82 -0.56 -4.61
CA ALA A 72 -8.48 0.02 -4.64
C ALA A 72 -7.80 -0.02 -3.25
N ARG A 73 -8.52 0.31 -2.17
CA ARG A 73 -8.00 0.18 -0.80
C ARG A 73 -7.74 -1.28 -0.42
N GLY A 74 -8.59 -2.21 -0.85
CA GLY A 74 -8.42 -3.64 -0.62
C GLY A 74 -7.18 -4.19 -1.33
N GLU A 75 -6.97 -3.80 -2.58
CA GLU A 75 -5.80 -4.16 -3.39
C GLU A 75 -4.51 -3.55 -2.82
N ALA A 76 -4.54 -2.27 -2.41
CA ALA A 76 -3.41 -1.61 -1.76
C ALA A 76 -3.02 -2.32 -0.45
N ARG A 77 -4.01 -2.73 0.36
CA ARG A 77 -3.76 -3.51 1.59
C ARG A 77 -3.17 -4.89 1.28
N ARG A 78 -3.72 -5.61 0.30
CA ARG A 78 -3.18 -6.92 -0.11
C ARG A 78 -1.76 -6.80 -0.63
N ALA A 79 -1.47 -5.78 -1.45
CA ALA A 79 -0.13 -5.51 -1.94
C ALA A 79 0.83 -5.16 -0.79
N ALA A 80 0.39 -4.35 0.18
CA ALA A 80 1.18 -4.03 1.37
C ALA A 80 1.47 -5.29 2.20
N LEU A 81 0.45 -6.12 2.46
CA LEU A 81 0.62 -7.39 3.19
C LEU A 81 1.52 -8.35 2.45
N ALA A 82 1.43 -8.46 1.13
CA ALA A 82 2.31 -9.30 0.32
C ALA A 82 3.77 -8.82 0.38
N ARG A 83 4.01 -7.49 0.39
CA ARG A 83 5.35 -6.93 0.59
C ARG A 83 5.90 -7.24 1.98
N VAL A 84 5.08 -7.09 3.02
CA VAL A 84 5.49 -7.41 4.39
C VAL A 84 5.75 -8.90 4.53
N ALA A 85 4.88 -9.76 4.02
CA ALA A 85 5.05 -11.21 4.06
C ALA A 85 6.31 -11.64 3.30
N GLY A 86 6.56 -11.10 2.11
CA GLY A 86 7.78 -11.37 1.35
C GLY A 86 9.04 -10.85 2.04
N TRP A 87 8.95 -9.72 2.76
CA TRP A 87 10.05 -9.22 3.58
C TRP A 87 10.31 -10.14 4.78
N VAL A 88 9.27 -10.53 5.51
CA VAL A 88 9.39 -11.45 6.65
C VAL A 88 9.98 -12.78 6.18
N ASP A 89 9.46 -13.35 5.09
CA ASP A 89 9.95 -14.61 4.51
C ASP A 89 11.45 -14.53 4.17
N ALA A 90 11.88 -13.42 3.55
CA ALA A 90 13.29 -13.17 3.25
C ALA A 90 14.17 -12.93 4.49
N HIS A 91 13.58 -12.67 5.66
CA HIS A 91 14.28 -12.32 6.90
C HIS A 91 13.92 -13.23 8.08
N VAL A 92 13.25 -14.38 7.89
CA VAL A 92 12.80 -15.25 9.00
C VAL A 92 13.97 -15.64 9.90
N ILE A 93 15.09 -16.05 9.31
CA ILE A 93 16.29 -16.45 10.04
C ILE A 93 16.85 -15.26 10.83
N GLU A 94 16.91 -14.07 10.22
CA GLU A 94 17.41 -12.86 10.88
C GLU A 94 16.49 -12.43 12.04
N LEU A 95 15.17 -12.49 11.83
CA LEU A 95 14.15 -12.18 12.82
C LEU A 95 14.15 -13.14 14.01
N LEU A 96 14.60 -14.38 13.84
CA LEU A 96 14.78 -15.32 14.95
C LEU A 96 16.09 -15.08 15.71
N ILE A 97 17.17 -14.73 14.99
CA ILE A 97 18.49 -14.53 15.59
C ILE A 97 18.56 -13.21 16.36
N TYR A 98 18.00 -12.11 15.84
CA TYR A 98 18.14 -10.79 16.49
C TYR A 98 17.53 -10.70 17.89
N PRO A 99 16.31 -11.21 18.18
CA PRO A 99 15.75 -11.18 19.53
C PRO A 99 16.61 -11.97 20.53
N ILE A 100 17.12 -13.13 20.12
CA ILE A 100 18.03 -13.93 20.96
C ILE A 100 19.31 -13.16 21.22
N ALA A 101 19.90 -12.55 20.19
CA ALA A 101 21.09 -11.73 20.31
C ALA A 101 20.89 -10.51 21.23
N VAL A 102 19.78 -9.78 21.06
CA VAL A 102 19.42 -8.64 21.92
C VAL A 102 19.24 -9.08 23.37
N LEU A 103 18.56 -10.22 23.58
CA LEU A 103 18.38 -10.79 24.92
C LEU A 103 19.72 -11.20 25.53
N SER A 104 20.58 -11.91 24.79
CA SER A 104 21.92 -12.29 25.24
C SER A 104 22.76 -11.06 25.58
N PHE A 105 22.72 -10.01 24.76
CA PHE A 105 23.42 -8.77 25.01
C PHE A 105 22.89 -8.06 26.26
N ALA A 106 21.57 -7.95 26.42
CA ALA A 106 20.95 -7.34 27.60
C ALA A 106 21.35 -8.05 28.91
N LEU A 107 21.51 -9.38 28.86
CA LEU A 107 21.95 -10.17 30.01
C LEU A 107 23.47 -10.11 30.25
N ALA A 108 24.28 -10.06 29.19
CA ALA A 108 25.74 -10.11 29.30
C ALA A 108 26.38 -8.74 29.54
N ALA A 109 25.83 -7.67 28.94
CA ALA A 109 26.42 -6.34 28.97
C ALA A 109 26.63 -5.77 30.38
N PRO A 110 25.69 -5.90 31.35
CA PRO A 110 25.89 -5.38 32.70
C PRO A 110 27.05 -6.07 33.43
N ALA A 111 27.19 -7.39 33.26
CA ALA A 111 28.25 -8.17 33.90
C ALA A 111 29.64 -7.79 33.35
N MET A 112 29.75 -7.65 32.02
CA MET A 112 30.98 -7.20 31.36
C MET A 112 31.33 -5.75 31.71
N ALA A 113 30.34 -4.87 31.76
CA ALA A 113 30.52 -3.48 32.15
C ALA A 113 31.04 -3.34 33.59
N ALA A 114 30.47 -4.09 34.54
CA ALA A 114 30.93 -4.13 35.92
C ALA A 114 32.34 -4.75 36.08
N TYR A 115 32.70 -5.69 35.22
CA TYR A 115 34.06 -6.26 35.20
C TYR A 115 35.07 -5.28 34.59
N GLY A 116 34.75 -4.68 33.44
CA GLY A 116 35.57 -3.66 32.81
C GLY A 116 35.79 -2.46 33.72
N ALA A 117 34.76 -2.01 34.45
CA ALA A 117 34.86 -0.94 35.42
C ALA A 117 35.85 -1.22 36.55
N ARG A 118 35.95 -2.48 36.99
CA ARG A 118 36.90 -2.90 38.02
C ARG A 118 38.36 -2.87 37.54
N ILE A 119 38.61 -3.14 36.25
CA ILE A 119 39.97 -3.20 35.70
C ILE A 119 40.44 -1.84 35.19
N PHE A 120 39.59 -1.15 34.44
CA PHE A 120 39.94 0.04 33.67
C PHE A 120 39.27 1.33 34.19
N GLY A 121 38.58 1.27 35.32
CA GLY A 121 37.80 2.40 35.86
C GLY A 121 36.61 2.74 34.95
N ALA A 122 36.15 4.00 34.97
CA ALA A 122 34.97 4.44 34.22
C ALA A 122 35.05 4.14 32.70
N GLY A 123 36.26 4.10 32.12
CA GLY A 123 36.47 3.77 30.71
C GLY A 123 36.19 2.30 30.35
N GLY A 124 36.18 1.40 31.33
CA GLY A 124 35.89 -0.02 31.12
C GLY A 124 34.48 -0.33 30.61
N PHE A 125 33.53 0.58 30.83
CA PHE A 125 32.18 0.50 30.25
C PHE A 125 32.22 0.60 28.72
N LEU A 126 33.08 1.46 28.18
CA LEU A 126 33.21 1.66 26.74
C LEU A 126 33.88 0.46 26.07
N LEU A 127 34.77 -0.25 26.77
CA LEU A 127 35.49 -1.39 26.22
C LEU A 127 34.55 -2.53 25.85
N ALA A 128 33.63 -2.89 26.75
CA ALA A 128 32.61 -3.91 26.49
C ALA A 128 31.69 -3.50 25.32
N GLY A 129 31.31 -2.22 25.26
CA GLY A 129 30.53 -1.66 24.16
C GLY A 129 31.28 -1.76 22.82
N ILE A 130 32.56 -1.36 22.77
CA ILE A 130 33.34 -1.32 21.53
C ILE A 130 33.62 -2.73 20.99
N THR A 131 33.94 -3.69 21.86
CA THR A 131 34.27 -5.05 21.40
C THR A 131 33.04 -5.82 20.91
N GLU A 132 31.91 -5.69 21.60
CA GLU A 132 30.65 -6.31 21.19
C GLU A 132 30.04 -5.59 19.99
N LEU A 133 29.88 -4.26 20.03
CA LEU A 133 29.31 -3.50 18.92
C LEU A 133 30.21 -3.53 17.68
N GLY A 134 31.53 -3.55 17.86
CA GLY A 134 32.49 -3.66 16.76
C GLY A 134 32.27 -4.96 15.99
N MET A 135 32.16 -6.08 16.71
CA MET A 135 31.87 -7.39 16.11
C MET A 135 30.54 -7.41 15.36
N TRP A 136 29.46 -6.90 15.98
CA TRP A 136 28.14 -6.80 15.38
C TRP A 136 28.16 -5.90 14.13
N ALA A 137 28.89 -4.79 14.17
CA ALA A 137 29.06 -3.90 13.03
C ALA A 137 29.74 -4.60 11.86
N PHE A 138 30.81 -5.37 12.10
CA PHE A 138 31.47 -6.16 11.06
C PHE A 138 30.56 -7.26 10.51
N ALA A 139 29.80 -7.97 11.36
CA ALA A 139 28.86 -8.98 10.92
C ALA A 139 27.75 -8.39 10.02
N MET A 140 27.16 -7.26 10.44
CA MET A 140 26.15 -6.53 9.64
C MET A 140 26.73 -5.97 8.35
N ALA A 141 28.00 -5.53 8.37
CA ALA A 141 28.69 -5.10 7.17
C ALA A 141 28.89 -6.25 6.18
N VAL A 142 29.21 -7.48 6.63
CA VAL A 142 29.30 -8.66 5.76
C VAL A 142 27.97 -8.93 5.07
N VAL A 143 26.86 -8.93 5.83
CA VAL A 143 25.52 -9.17 5.28
C VAL A 143 25.15 -8.10 4.27
N THR A 144 25.33 -6.84 4.63
CA THR A 144 25.01 -5.69 3.79
C THR A 144 25.85 -5.69 2.51
N ALA A 145 27.15 -5.95 2.62
CA ALA A 145 28.06 -6.03 1.48
C ALA A 145 27.65 -7.18 0.54
N ARG A 146 27.35 -8.37 1.07
CA ARG A 146 26.91 -9.51 0.25
C ARG A 146 25.59 -9.26 -0.48
N ARG A 147 24.65 -8.54 0.14
CA ARG A 147 23.36 -8.19 -0.45
C ARG A 147 23.47 -7.07 -1.49
N ARG A 148 24.26 -6.04 -1.21
CA ARG A 148 24.33 -4.81 -2.02
C ARG A 148 25.38 -4.88 -3.14
N TYR A 149 26.46 -5.63 -2.91
CA TYR A 149 27.60 -5.78 -3.82
C TYR A 149 28.11 -7.23 -3.81
N PRO A 150 27.35 -8.18 -4.38
CA PRO A 150 27.67 -9.62 -4.33
C PRO A 150 29.03 -9.99 -4.95
N GLU A 151 29.59 -9.13 -5.79
CA GLU A 151 30.90 -9.23 -6.43
C GLU A 151 32.07 -8.75 -5.56
N ARG A 152 31.83 -7.97 -4.50
CA ARG A 152 32.92 -7.42 -3.67
C ARG A 152 33.46 -8.49 -2.70
N PRO A 153 34.79 -8.61 -2.56
CA PRO A 153 35.38 -9.53 -1.59
C PRO A 153 35.07 -9.05 -0.16
N VAL A 154 34.48 -9.91 0.66
CA VAL A 154 34.18 -9.63 2.07
C VAL A 154 35.23 -10.18 3.04
N ALA A 155 36.37 -10.65 2.52
CA ALA A 155 37.41 -11.29 3.33
C ALA A 155 37.93 -10.39 4.46
N GLY A 156 38.11 -9.09 4.21
CA GLY A 156 38.53 -8.13 5.25
C GLY A 156 37.50 -7.98 6.38
N LEU A 157 36.21 -7.96 6.05
CA LEU A 157 35.13 -7.88 7.05
C LEU A 157 35.03 -9.18 7.87
N GLN A 158 35.20 -10.33 7.22
CA GLN A 158 35.23 -11.64 7.88
C GLN A 158 36.46 -11.77 8.81
N ALA A 159 37.62 -11.28 8.38
CA ALA A 159 38.80 -11.21 9.24
C ALA A 159 38.52 -10.35 10.49
N GLY A 160 37.83 -9.21 10.33
CA GLY A 160 37.33 -8.41 11.44
C GLY A 160 36.48 -9.22 12.43
N VAL A 161 35.44 -9.91 11.94
CA VAL A 161 34.59 -10.76 12.79
C VAL A 161 35.42 -11.78 13.57
N VAL A 162 36.37 -12.48 12.92
CA VAL A 162 37.21 -13.48 13.57
C VAL A 162 38.08 -12.85 14.67
N VAL A 163 38.75 -11.72 14.39
CA VAL A 163 39.62 -11.04 15.35
C VAL A 163 38.83 -10.60 16.58
N PHE A 164 37.66 -9.97 16.41
CA PHE A 164 36.82 -9.56 17.54
C PHE A 164 36.24 -10.76 18.31
N SER A 165 35.88 -11.85 17.62
CA SER A 165 35.40 -13.09 18.26
C SER A 165 36.47 -13.72 19.14
N LEU A 166 37.71 -13.79 18.67
CA LEU A 166 38.84 -14.31 19.44
C LEU A 166 39.15 -13.41 20.64
N GLY A 167 39.06 -12.09 20.48
CA GLY A 167 39.19 -11.14 21.59
C GLY A 167 38.12 -11.36 22.67
N ALA A 168 36.85 -11.47 22.27
CA ALA A 168 35.74 -11.75 23.18
C ALA A 168 35.89 -13.11 23.88
N ALA A 169 36.29 -14.16 23.14
CA ALA A 169 36.57 -15.48 23.69
C ALA A 169 37.67 -15.44 24.75
N GLY A 170 38.77 -14.73 24.45
CA GLY A 170 39.90 -14.58 25.35
C GLY A 170 39.53 -13.85 26.65
N MET A 171 38.74 -12.77 26.54
CA MET A 171 38.24 -12.05 27.73
C MET A 171 37.29 -12.92 28.57
N ASN A 172 36.40 -13.68 27.94
CA ASN A 172 35.50 -14.60 28.64
C ASN A 172 36.24 -15.78 29.30
N LEU A 173 37.27 -16.31 28.63
CA LEU A 173 38.19 -17.31 29.19
C LEU A 173 38.85 -16.76 30.46
N LEU A 174 39.46 -15.58 30.35
CA LEU A 174 40.16 -14.94 31.46
C LEU A 174 39.21 -14.62 32.62
N HIS A 175 37.98 -14.19 32.32
CA HIS A 175 36.97 -13.95 33.32
C HIS A 175 36.58 -15.23 34.07
N GLY A 176 36.35 -16.34 33.36
CA GLY A 176 36.03 -17.63 33.99
C GLY A 176 37.18 -18.20 34.82
N LEU A 177 38.43 -17.90 34.45
CA LEU A 177 39.62 -18.27 35.23
C LEU A 177 39.73 -17.49 36.54
N HIS A 178 39.37 -16.20 36.55
CA HIS A 178 39.52 -15.31 37.72
C HIS A 178 38.27 -15.23 38.60
N LYS A 179 37.14 -15.80 38.16
CA LYS A 179 35.90 -15.82 38.95
C LYS A 179 36.10 -16.68 40.21
N ALA A 180 35.56 -16.26 41.35
CA ALA A 180 35.63 -17.04 42.59
C ALA A 180 34.95 -18.42 42.40
N GLY A 181 35.69 -19.50 42.68
CA GLY A 181 35.26 -20.87 42.39
C GLY A 181 35.33 -21.24 40.89
N GLY A 182 35.91 -20.39 40.06
CA GLY A 182 36.19 -20.65 38.66
C GLY A 182 37.47 -21.44 38.45
N GLY A 183 37.73 -21.79 37.21
CA GLY A 183 38.88 -22.60 36.79
C GLY A 183 38.95 -22.73 35.28
N TRP A 184 39.89 -23.52 34.78
CA TRP A 184 40.10 -23.70 33.34
C TRP A 184 38.84 -24.20 32.62
N GLU A 185 38.10 -25.12 33.23
CA GLU A 185 36.84 -25.63 32.69
C GLU A 185 35.78 -24.52 32.55
N THR A 186 35.58 -23.71 33.59
CA THR A 186 34.64 -22.59 33.57
C THR A 186 35.01 -21.57 32.51
N GLY A 187 36.30 -21.20 32.44
CA GLY A 187 36.79 -20.28 31.42
C GLY A 187 36.62 -20.81 30.00
N ALA A 188 36.94 -22.09 29.76
CA ALA A 188 36.78 -22.71 28.45
C ALA A 188 35.31 -22.74 28.00
N VAL A 189 34.39 -23.10 28.90
CA VAL A 189 32.95 -23.07 28.62
C VAL A 189 32.49 -21.65 28.28
N MET A 190 32.90 -20.65 29.06
CA MET A 190 32.55 -19.25 28.79
C MET A 190 33.09 -18.77 27.44
N ALA A 191 34.32 -19.14 27.08
CA ALA A 191 34.93 -18.78 25.80
C ALA A 191 34.18 -19.41 24.61
N VAL A 192 33.84 -20.71 24.71
CA VAL A 192 33.11 -21.42 23.65
C VAL A 192 31.70 -20.84 23.48
N VAL A 193 30.98 -20.63 24.59
CA VAL A 193 29.62 -20.06 24.55
C VAL A 193 29.63 -18.65 23.94
N SER A 194 30.65 -17.84 24.24
CA SER A 194 30.83 -16.51 23.65
C SER A 194 30.98 -16.52 22.13
N VAL A 195 31.64 -17.54 21.56
CA VAL A 195 31.88 -17.62 20.11
C VAL A 195 30.81 -18.43 19.37
N ALA A 196 30.12 -19.35 20.07
CA ALA A 196 29.14 -20.26 19.48
C ALA A 196 28.01 -19.51 18.74
N GLY A 197 27.50 -18.42 19.31
CA GLY A 197 26.45 -17.61 18.68
C GLY A 197 26.91 -16.99 17.34
N ILE A 198 28.15 -16.54 17.27
CA ILE A 198 28.74 -15.94 16.07
C ILE A 198 28.97 -17.01 15.01
N VAL A 199 29.50 -18.17 15.40
CA VAL A 199 29.73 -19.29 14.48
C VAL A 199 28.40 -19.78 13.92
N ALA A 200 27.37 -19.95 14.77
CA ALA A 200 26.03 -20.30 14.33
C ALA A 200 25.47 -19.24 13.35
N HIS A 201 25.63 -17.95 13.65
CA HIS A 201 25.21 -16.87 12.75
C HIS A 201 25.98 -16.85 11.43
N GLN A 202 27.29 -17.11 11.44
CA GLN A 202 28.09 -17.21 10.21
C GLN A 202 27.73 -18.46 9.41
N LEU A 203 27.35 -19.57 10.06
CA LEU A 203 26.88 -20.78 9.37
C LEU A 203 25.52 -20.58 8.72
N THR A 204 24.62 -19.81 9.33
CA THR A 204 23.32 -19.49 8.72
C THR A 204 23.45 -18.47 7.58
N LEU A 205 24.41 -17.54 7.68
CA LEU A 205 24.68 -16.51 6.66
C LEU A 205 25.59 -16.98 5.53
N ALA A 206 26.46 -17.96 5.77
CA ALA A 206 27.21 -18.65 4.75
C ALA A 206 26.23 -19.56 4.00
N GLY A 207 25.37 -18.94 3.18
CA GLY A 207 24.44 -19.66 2.31
C GLY A 207 25.15 -20.78 1.56
N ALA A 208 24.40 -21.83 1.21
CA ALA A 208 24.92 -23.10 0.73
C ALA A 208 26.15 -22.89 -0.17
N PRO A 209 27.29 -23.53 0.14
CA PRO A 209 28.54 -23.27 -0.58
C PRO A 209 28.29 -23.48 -2.07
N ARG A 210 28.47 -22.40 -2.85
CA ARG A 210 28.22 -22.39 -4.31
C ARG A 210 28.64 -23.71 -4.92
N SER A 211 27.75 -24.38 -5.65
CA SER A 211 28.07 -25.68 -6.23
C SER A 211 29.32 -25.58 -7.12
N ARG A 212 30.04 -26.69 -7.33
CA ARG A 212 31.17 -26.69 -8.27
C ARG A 212 30.73 -26.21 -9.67
N ALA A 213 29.50 -26.52 -10.06
CA ALA A 213 28.88 -26.06 -11.30
C ALA A 213 28.70 -24.54 -11.33
N GLU A 214 28.13 -23.93 -10.29
CA GLU A 214 28.00 -22.47 -10.18
C GLU A 214 29.35 -21.75 -10.17
N ARG A 215 30.35 -22.31 -9.49
CA ARG A 215 31.71 -21.74 -9.51
C ARG A 215 32.31 -21.80 -10.92
N ARG A 216 32.05 -22.88 -11.66
CA ARG A 216 32.52 -23.03 -13.04
C ARG A 216 31.79 -22.05 -13.97
N SER A 217 30.47 -21.92 -13.86
CA SER A 217 29.68 -20.98 -14.68
C SER A 217 30.07 -19.53 -14.41
N ALA A 218 30.26 -19.14 -13.15
CA ALA A 218 30.73 -17.81 -12.78
C ALA A 218 32.13 -17.51 -13.35
N ARG A 219 33.06 -18.48 -13.29
CA ARG A 219 34.39 -18.36 -13.91
C ARG A 219 34.32 -18.21 -15.43
N LEU A 220 33.41 -18.92 -16.09
CA LEU A 220 33.20 -18.81 -17.54
C LEU A 220 32.61 -17.43 -17.90
N ALA A 221 31.60 -16.97 -17.17
CA ALA A 221 31.00 -15.66 -17.34
C ALA A 221 32.02 -14.52 -17.15
N ALA A 222 32.84 -14.58 -16.09
CA ALA A 222 33.90 -13.61 -15.85
C ALA A 222 34.95 -13.60 -16.98
N ARG A 223 35.33 -14.78 -17.49
CA ARG A 223 36.24 -14.90 -18.63
C ARG A 223 35.62 -14.34 -19.92
N ALA A 224 34.32 -14.53 -20.13
CA ALA A 224 33.60 -13.98 -21.28
C ALA A 224 33.52 -12.45 -21.20
N ALA A 225 33.17 -11.90 -20.04
CA ALA A 225 33.17 -10.45 -19.79
C ALA A 225 34.56 -9.83 -20.01
N ALA A 226 35.62 -10.43 -19.47
CA ALA A 226 36.99 -9.96 -19.68
C ALA A 226 37.47 -10.11 -21.14
N LYS A 227 36.86 -10.99 -21.94
CA LYS A 227 37.13 -11.08 -23.39
C LYS A 227 36.39 -9.98 -24.14
N LEU A 228 35.13 -9.73 -23.79
CA LEU A 228 34.31 -8.67 -24.38
C LEU A 228 34.94 -7.29 -24.13
N ASP A 229 35.32 -7.01 -22.89
CA ASP A 229 35.98 -5.76 -22.50
C ASP A 229 37.30 -5.55 -23.28
N ARG A 230 38.12 -6.61 -23.42
CA ARG A 230 39.33 -6.56 -24.24
C ARG A 230 39.04 -6.34 -25.73
N ALA A 231 37.98 -6.96 -26.26
CA ALA A 231 37.58 -6.76 -27.65
C ALA A 231 37.09 -5.33 -27.89
N GLN A 232 36.30 -4.77 -26.95
CA GLN A 232 35.83 -3.38 -26.99
C GLN A 232 37.01 -2.39 -26.96
N HIS A 233 37.95 -2.55 -26.01
CA HIS A 233 39.15 -1.72 -25.95
C HIS A 233 40.02 -1.83 -27.21
N ALA A 234 40.14 -3.04 -27.77
CA ALA A 234 40.89 -3.22 -29.00
C ALA A 234 40.17 -2.60 -30.22
N ALA A 235 38.83 -2.62 -30.25
CA ALA A 235 38.03 -2.01 -31.31
C ALA A 235 38.14 -0.48 -31.29
N VAL A 236 38.09 0.12 -30.09
CA VAL A 236 38.32 1.57 -29.92
C VAL A 236 39.72 1.97 -30.36
N ARG A 237 40.74 1.13 -30.14
CA ARG A 237 42.12 1.39 -30.60
C ARG A 237 42.31 1.24 -32.10
N ASP A 238 41.55 0.36 -32.75
CA ASP A 238 41.62 0.12 -34.20
C ASP A 238 40.74 1.09 -34.99
N ALA A 239 39.81 1.77 -34.32
CA ALA A 239 38.91 2.71 -34.96
C ALA A 239 39.68 3.92 -35.53
N ALA A 240 39.39 4.25 -36.78
CA ALA A 240 39.98 5.41 -37.44
C ALA A 240 39.18 6.67 -37.08
N THR A 241 39.87 7.76 -36.75
CA THR A 241 39.21 9.07 -36.62
C THR A 241 39.23 9.76 -37.98
N VAL A 242 38.05 10.09 -38.50
CA VAL A 242 37.89 10.90 -39.70
C VAL A 242 37.55 12.32 -39.24
N ILE A 243 38.39 13.28 -39.62
CA ILE A 243 38.14 14.71 -39.37
C ILE A 243 37.47 15.27 -40.62
N ASP A 244 36.29 15.84 -40.44
CA ASP A 244 35.51 16.50 -41.48
C ASP A 244 36.10 17.87 -41.81
N THR A 245 35.72 18.41 -42.97
CA THR A 245 36.12 19.73 -43.46
C THR A 245 35.69 20.88 -42.53
N ASP A 246 34.61 20.68 -41.77
CA ASP A 246 34.13 21.63 -40.76
C ASP A 246 34.89 21.54 -39.42
N GLY A 247 35.91 20.67 -39.32
CA GLY A 247 36.68 20.43 -38.09
C GLY A 247 36.04 19.46 -37.10
N GLY A 248 34.87 18.88 -37.42
CA GLY A 248 34.24 17.82 -36.63
C GLY A 248 34.99 16.49 -36.75
N ALA A 249 35.23 15.77 -35.65
CA ALA A 249 35.85 14.45 -35.68
C ALA A 249 34.81 13.35 -35.43
N ARG A 250 34.77 12.34 -36.30
CA ARG A 250 33.95 11.13 -36.13
C ARG A 250 34.82 9.88 -36.09
N VAL A 251 34.47 8.95 -35.20
CA VAL A 251 35.13 7.65 -35.11
C VAL A 251 34.43 6.68 -36.06
N VAL A 252 35.17 6.17 -37.05
CA VAL A 252 34.66 5.21 -38.05
C VAL A 252 35.28 3.85 -37.77
N TYR A 253 34.41 2.86 -37.59
CA TYR A 253 34.80 1.46 -37.43
C TYR A 253 34.79 0.78 -38.80
N ARG A 254 35.80 -0.03 -39.10
CA ARG A 254 35.79 -0.86 -40.30
C ARG A 254 34.74 -1.97 -40.15
N ALA A 255 33.92 -2.19 -41.16
CA ALA A 255 32.96 -3.30 -41.14
C ALA A 255 33.71 -4.62 -41.41
N GLY A 256 33.51 -5.64 -40.58
CA GLY A 256 34.17 -6.93 -40.78
C GLY A 256 34.03 -7.87 -39.58
N THR A 257 34.41 -9.12 -39.79
CA THR A 257 34.48 -10.11 -38.71
C THR A 257 35.85 -10.04 -38.06
N TYR A 258 35.88 -9.72 -36.77
CA TYR A 258 37.11 -9.55 -36.02
C TYR A 258 37.44 -10.78 -35.18
N ARG A 259 38.69 -11.22 -35.25
CA ARG A 259 39.25 -12.21 -34.34
C ARG A 259 40.30 -11.56 -33.46
N LEU A 260 40.09 -11.61 -32.15
CA LEU A 260 41.09 -11.15 -31.19
C LEU A 260 42.25 -12.15 -31.14
N ARG A 261 43.39 -11.81 -31.75
CA ARG A 261 44.64 -12.58 -31.65
C ARG A 261 45.56 -11.84 -30.69
N CYS A 262 45.74 -12.37 -29.48
CA CYS A 262 46.46 -11.70 -28.39
C CYS A 262 45.82 -10.35 -27.99
N ARG A 263 46.58 -9.24 -28.04
CA ARG A 263 46.13 -7.87 -27.68
C ARG A 263 45.75 -7.01 -28.90
N ARG A 264 45.62 -7.60 -30.09
CA ARG A 264 45.27 -6.91 -31.33
C ARG A 264 44.05 -7.56 -31.97
N LEU A 265 43.18 -6.74 -32.57
CA LEU A 265 42.14 -7.25 -33.46
C LEU A 265 42.78 -7.55 -34.80
N ALA A 266 42.54 -8.75 -35.31
CA ALA A 266 42.83 -9.11 -36.68
C ALA A 266 41.50 -9.23 -37.42
N ILE A 267 41.40 -8.59 -38.58
CA ILE A 267 40.25 -8.74 -39.46
C ILE A 267 40.40 -10.10 -40.15
N GLU A 268 39.45 -11.00 -39.93
CA GLU A 268 39.49 -12.37 -40.45
C GLU A 268 38.76 -12.48 -41.80
N ALA A 269 37.74 -11.65 -42.00
CA ALA A 269 37.08 -11.46 -43.27
C ALA A 269 36.68 -9.99 -43.40
N ASP A 270 37.22 -9.34 -44.43
CA ASP A 270 36.71 -8.05 -44.88
C ASP A 270 35.33 -8.34 -45.50
N LEU A 271 34.27 -7.80 -44.91
CA LEU A 271 32.99 -7.83 -45.59
C LEU A 271 33.10 -6.81 -46.72
N PRO A 272 32.83 -7.17 -47.99
CA PRO A 272 32.81 -6.20 -49.05
C PRO A 272 31.88 -5.07 -48.64
N LEU A 273 32.36 -3.83 -48.78
CA LEU A 273 31.62 -2.61 -48.47
C LEU A 273 30.50 -2.39 -49.50
N THR A 274 29.69 -3.41 -49.79
CA THR A 274 28.44 -3.29 -50.53
C THR A 274 27.34 -2.95 -49.54
N ALA A 275 27.44 -1.75 -48.98
CA ALA A 275 26.32 -1.05 -48.42
C ALA A 275 26.52 0.40 -48.86
N GLU A 276 25.84 0.77 -49.95
CA GLU A 276 25.28 2.11 -50.04
C GLU A 276 24.75 2.41 -48.63
N MET A 277 25.37 3.38 -47.94
CA MET A 277 24.73 3.96 -46.77
C MET A 277 23.32 4.31 -47.22
N PRO A 278 22.24 3.75 -46.64
CA PRO A 278 20.95 4.38 -46.82
C PRO A 278 21.15 5.78 -46.27
N GLU A 279 21.16 6.75 -47.19
CA GLU A 279 21.07 8.16 -46.91
C GLU A 279 19.99 8.27 -45.84
N ALA A 280 20.41 8.64 -44.63
CA ALA A 280 19.55 8.66 -43.47
C ALA A 280 18.38 9.59 -43.81
N ALA A 281 17.23 9.00 -44.14
CA ALA A 281 16.03 9.73 -44.47
C ALA A 281 15.81 10.74 -43.35
N ALA A 282 15.83 12.01 -43.72
CA ALA A 282 15.58 13.12 -42.82
C ALA A 282 14.32 12.81 -41.99
N PRO A 283 14.34 13.03 -40.66
CA PRO A 283 13.16 12.82 -39.85
C PRO A 283 12.00 13.64 -40.43
N PRO A 284 10.78 13.08 -40.56
CA PRO A 284 9.65 13.83 -41.08
C PRO A 284 9.43 15.06 -40.19
N ALA A 285 9.35 16.22 -40.84
CA ALA A 285 9.02 17.49 -40.21
C ALA A 285 7.68 17.36 -39.47
N VAL A 286 7.75 17.17 -38.15
CA VAL A 286 6.58 17.30 -37.28
C VAL A 286 6.28 18.78 -37.21
N GLY A 287 5.16 19.16 -37.83
CA GLY A 287 4.67 20.52 -37.88
C GLY A 287 4.58 21.15 -36.50
N ALA A 288 5.22 22.30 -36.36
CA ALA A 288 5.00 23.22 -35.27
C ALA A 288 3.56 23.73 -35.31
N SER A 289 2.81 23.50 -34.24
CA SER A 289 1.70 24.34 -33.82
C SER A 289 2.01 24.84 -32.40
N THR A 290 2.66 26.00 -32.36
CA THR A 290 2.48 27.11 -31.41
C THR A 290 2.07 26.81 -29.97
N GLY A 291 2.93 27.23 -29.03
CA GLY A 291 2.47 27.70 -27.72
C GLY A 291 3.58 27.94 -26.70
N HIS A 292 4.11 29.17 -26.66
CA HIS A 292 4.61 29.91 -25.47
C HIS A 292 5.54 29.15 -24.49
N GLY A 293 6.81 29.49 -24.28
CA GLY A 293 7.48 30.77 -24.25
C GLY A 293 8.53 30.73 -23.12
N SER A 294 9.38 31.75 -23.07
CA SER A 294 10.33 32.06 -22.00
C SER A 294 11.79 31.62 -22.21
N THR A 295 12.57 32.68 -22.37
CA THR A 295 14.00 32.85 -22.56
C THR A 295 14.86 32.38 -21.39
N ALA A 296 15.97 31.70 -21.68
CA ALA A 296 17.16 31.73 -20.82
C ALA A 296 18.39 31.85 -21.72
N ALA A 297 19.01 33.03 -21.66
CA ALA A 297 20.18 33.40 -22.43
C ALA A 297 21.43 32.69 -21.90
N ALA A 298 22.22 32.19 -22.83
CA ALA A 298 23.62 31.85 -22.63
C ALA A 298 24.48 33.13 -22.65
N GLY A 299 25.56 33.13 -21.88
CA GLY A 299 26.62 34.13 -21.93
C GLY A 299 27.76 33.74 -20.99
N PRO A 300 29.02 34.08 -21.31
CA PRO A 300 30.07 33.08 -21.53
C PRO A 300 31.16 33.04 -20.44
N ALA A 301 32.04 32.05 -20.59
CA ALA A 301 33.29 31.91 -19.86
C ALA A 301 34.31 32.99 -20.28
N ASP A 302 35.09 33.49 -19.31
CA ASP A 302 36.51 33.81 -19.51
C ASP A 302 37.27 33.94 -18.17
N GLY A 303 38.38 33.19 -18.09
CA GLY A 303 39.70 33.71 -17.77
C GLY A 303 40.08 34.29 -16.39
N VAL A 304 40.94 33.52 -15.69
CA VAL A 304 42.19 33.92 -15.00
C VAL A 304 42.15 34.92 -13.83
N ALA A 305 42.50 34.44 -12.62
CA ALA A 305 43.65 34.93 -11.83
C ALA A 305 43.81 34.14 -10.53
N ALA A 306 45.06 33.76 -10.24
CA ALA A 306 45.51 33.28 -8.94
C ALA A 306 45.73 34.46 -8.00
N GLU A 307 45.27 34.37 -6.75
CA GLU A 307 45.83 35.13 -5.65
C GLU A 307 45.82 34.29 -4.37
N VAL A 308 47.02 34.18 -3.80
CA VAL A 308 47.37 33.57 -2.52
C VAL A 308 46.96 34.53 -1.40
N VAL A 309 46.45 34.03 -0.26
CA VAL A 309 46.81 34.50 1.10
C VAL A 309 46.22 33.55 2.16
N ALA A 310 46.99 33.41 3.23
CA ALA A 310 46.98 32.45 4.32
C ALA A 310 45.76 32.45 5.26
N GLY A 311 45.56 31.33 5.98
CA GLY A 311 44.73 31.23 7.19
C GLY A 311 45.32 31.98 8.40
N PRO A 312 44.76 31.91 9.63
CA PRO A 312 44.16 30.72 10.27
C PRO A 312 42.84 30.92 11.08
N ASP A 313 42.31 29.78 11.55
CA ASP A 313 41.14 29.46 12.41
C ASP A 313 41.08 30.17 13.82
N PRO A 314 40.24 29.72 14.82
CA PRO A 314 38.77 29.72 14.92
C PRO A 314 38.26 30.21 16.31
N VAL A 315 37.07 30.85 16.45
CA VAL A 315 36.36 30.89 17.78
C VAL A 315 34.85 31.12 17.63
N GLY A 316 34.05 30.35 18.38
CA GLY A 316 32.82 30.85 19.03
C GLY A 316 31.50 30.39 18.41
N ARG A 317 30.92 29.27 18.83
CA ARG A 317 30.00 29.12 20.00
C ARG A 317 28.53 29.43 19.66
N ALA A 318 27.72 28.39 19.83
CA ALA A 318 26.29 28.29 19.59
C ALA A 318 25.43 29.11 20.57
N THR A 319 24.21 29.47 20.14
CA THR A 319 22.96 29.23 20.88
C THR A 319 21.74 29.31 19.95
N ALA A 320 21.00 28.22 19.84
CA ALA A 320 19.65 28.17 19.30
C ALA A 320 18.67 28.22 20.47
N GLU A 321 17.83 29.24 20.48
CA GLU A 321 16.79 29.49 21.48
C GLU A 321 15.55 28.64 21.17
N ARG A 322 15.12 27.85 22.14
CA ARG A 322 13.92 26.98 22.08
C ARG A 322 12.98 27.41 23.19
N VAL A 323 11.87 28.04 22.79
CA VAL A 323 10.78 28.48 23.67
C VAL A 323 9.95 27.27 24.11
N ALA A 324 9.70 27.15 25.40
CA ALA A 324 8.75 26.23 26.04
C ALA A 324 7.53 27.02 26.55
N PRO A 325 6.32 26.44 26.58
CA PRO A 325 5.21 27.06 27.28
C PRO A 325 5.00 26.51 28.70
N GLU A 326 4.51 27.43 29.49
CA GLU A 326 4.32 27.54 30.94
C GLU A 326 3.22 26.64 31.48
N ALA A 327 3.42 26.16 32.71
CA ALA A 327 2.43 25.48 33.53
C ALA A 327 1.67 26.51 34.38
N ALA A 328 0.34 26.38 34.42
CA ALA A 328 -0.50 27.06 35.41
C ALA A 328 -0.97 26.04 36.44
N THR A 329 -0.53 26.24 37.68
CA THR A 329 -1.06 25.63 38.90
C THR A 329 -2.31 26.39 39.33
N ASP A 330 -3.34 25.67 39.79
CA ASP A 330 -4.26 26.22 40.78
C ASP A 330 -4.65 25.13 41.77
N ASN A 331 -4.73 25.54 43.03
CA ASN A 331 -4.56 24.73 44.22
C ASN A 331 -5.57 25.23 45.24
N ASP A 332 -6.61 24.44 45.53
CA ASP A 332 -7.52 24.56 46.67
C ASP A 332 -7.87 23.11 47.05
N GLY A 333 -7.75 22.56 48.25
CA GLY A 333 -7.71 23.11 49.59
C GLY A 333 -8.89 22.52 50.38
N GLU A 334 -8.60 21.69 51.41
CA GLU A 334 -9.49 21.36 52.56
C GLU A 334 -10.72 20.41 52.33
N VAL A 335 -11.22 19.55 53.22
CA VAL A 335 -10.96 19.02 54.59
C VAL A 335 -11.56 17.60 54.63
N ALA A 336 -11.09 16.73 55.52
CA ALA A 336 -11.77 15.49 55.92
C ALA A 336 -13.12 15.76 56.62
N ASP A 337 -14.13 14.90 56.44
CA ASP A 337 -14.80 14.24 57.57
C ASP A 337 -15.70 13.05 57.19
N GLU A 338 -16.00 12.30 58.25
CA GLU A 338 -16.62 11.01 58.53
C GLU A 338 -18.07 10.73 58.02
N MET A 339 -18.39 9.42 58.02
CA MET A 339 -19.71 8.80 58.25
C MET A 339 -20.79 8.81 57.15
N THR A 340 -21.10 7.62 56.62
CA THR A 340 -22.27 6.79 57.03
C THR A 340 -22.63 5.78 55.92
N ALA A 341 -22.63 4.50 56.29
CA ALA A 341 -23.09 3.40 55.45
C ALA A 341 -24.62 3.47 55.29
N VAL A 342 -25.09 3.48 54.04
CA VAL A 342 -26.48 3.21 53.69
C VAL A 342 -26.48 2.01 52.75
N ILE A 343 -27.13 0.93 53.19
CA ILE A 343 -27.40 -0.28 52.42
C ILE A 343 -28.60 0.00 51.50
N PRO A 344 -28.47 -0.01 50.17
CA PRO A 344 -29.64 -0.09 49.31
C PRO A 344 -30.06 -1.56 49.14
N VAL A 345 -31.36 -1.75 49.32
CA VAL A 345 -32.13 -2.97 49.07
C VAL A 345 -31.86 -3.49 47.65
N VAL A 346 -31.52 -4.77 47.55
CA VAL A 346 -31.30 -5.50 46.29
C VAL A 346 -32.66 -5.96 45.75
N ASP A 347 -33.09 -5.40 44.63
CA ASP A 347 -34.12 -5.99 43.78
C ASP A 347 -33.55 -7.24 43.07
N PRO A 348 -34.38 -8.27 42.78
CA PRO A 348 -33.91 -9.52 42.19
C PRO A 348 -33.36 -9.30 40.77
N VAL A 349 -32.05 -9.44 40.64
CA VAL A 349 -31.32 -9.47 39.37
C VAL A 349 -31.71 -10.74 38.61
N GLU A 350 -32.37 -10.58 37.46
CA GLU A 350 -32.47 -11.64 36.45
C GLU A 350 -31.07 -12.17 36.13
N PRO A 351 -30.85 -13.49 35.99
CA PRO A 351 -29.53 -14.04 35.77
C PRO A 351 -28.95 -13.50 34.45
N ALA A 352 -28.11 -12.47 34.57
CA ALA A 352 -27.30 -11.97 33.48
C ALA A 352 -26.40 -13.12 33.03
N LEU A 353 -26.52 -13.49 31.77
CA LEU A 353 -25.76 -14.53 31.12
C LEU A 353 -24.31 -14.01 30.99
N VAL A 354 -23.51 -14.20 32.05
CA VAL A 354 -22.09 -13.83 32.07
C VAL A 354 -21.36 -14.82 31.17
N VAL A 355 -21.00 -14.37 29.98
CA VAL A 355 -20.17 -15.12 29.04
C VAL A 355 -18.71 -14.98 29.50
N GLU A 356 -18.15 -16.05 30.07
CA GLU A 356 -16.72 -16.11 30.43
C GLU A 356 -15.82 -15.94 29.19
N ASP A 357 -14.76 -15.15 29.35
CA ASP A 357 -13.82 -14.76 28.30
C ASP A 357 -12.93 -15.94 27.87
N THR A 358 -13.38 -16.68 26.85
CA THR A 358 -12.72 -17.88 26.31
C THR A 358 -11.67 -17.57 25.23
N GLY A 359 -11.16 -16.34 25.13
CA GLY A 359 -10.25 -15.94 24.04
C GLY A 359 -10.92 -15.89 22.67
N THR A 360 -12.26 -15.89 22.64
CA THR A 360 -13.06 -15.78 21.42
C THR A 360 -13.18 -14.31 21.01
N THR A 361 -13.09 -14.03 19.71
CA THR A 361 -13.22 -12.65 19.23
C THR A 361 -14.62 -12.10 19.54
N LYS A 362 -14.75 -10.79 19.80
CA LYS A 362 -16.07 -10.13 20.00
C LYS A 362 -17.07 -10.44 18.87
N LEU A 363 -16.58 -10.62 17.64
CA LEU A 363 -17.41 -11.03 16.49
C LEU A 363 -17.94 -12.46 16.63
N THR A 364 -17.10 -13.38 17.09
CA THR A 364 -17.48 -14.77 17.37
C THR A 364 -18.51 -14.84 18.50
N GLN A 365 -18.30 -14.08 19.58
CA GLN A 365 -19.26 -13.98 20.68
C GLN A 365 -20.62 -13.45 20.20
N ALA A 366 -20.63 -12.40 19.36
CA ALA A 366 -21.86 -11.90 18.75
C ALA A 366 -22.56 -12.93 17.85
N GLU A 367 -21.81 -13.73 17.09
CA GLU A 367 -22.36 -14.81 16.26
C GLU A 367 -23.01 -15.90 17.12
N ILE A 368 -22.37 -16.29 18.23
CA ILE A 368 -22.89 -17.28 19.18
C ILE A 368 -24.20 -16.76 19.79
N LEU A 369 -24.18 -15.57 20.41
CA LEU A 369 -25.36 -14.96 21.04
C LEU A 369 -26.54 -14.83 20.08
N LEU A 370 -26.30 -14.34 18.86
CA LEU A 370 -27.36 -14.23 17.85
C LEU A 370 -27.88 -15.59 17.41
N SER A 371 -26.99 -16.58 17.21
CA SER A 371 -27.41 -17.92 16.78
C SER A 371 -28.25 -18.62 17.85
N GLU A 372 -27.86 -18.54 19.12
CA GLU A 372 -28.58 -19.12 20.25
C GLU A 372 -29.95 -18.46 20.43
N ALA A 373 -30.01 -17.13 20.41
CA ALA A 373 -31.28 -16.42 20.49
C ALA A 373 -32.23 -16.79 19.34
N TRP A 374 -31.72 -16.89 18.11
CA TRP A 374 -32.53 -17.32 16.97
C TRP A 374 -32.98 -18.77 17.08
N THR A 375 -32.19 -19.68 17.67
CA THR A 375 -32.65 -21.05 17.94
C THR A 375 -33.80 -21.10 18.95
N ARG A 376 -33.84 -20.17 19.91
CA ARG A 376 -34.96 -19.99 20.85
C ARG A 376 -36.17 -19.26 20.27
N GLY A 377 -36.07 -18.77 19.03
CA GLY A 377 -37.13 -17.98 18.39
C GLY A 377 -37.15 -16.50 18.80
N GLU A 378 -36.14 -16.07 19.57
CA GLU A 378 -35.96 -14.68 19.97
C GLU A 378 -35.20 -13.91 18.89
N GLU A 379 -35.47 -12.61 18.74
CA GLU A 379 -34.71 -11.72 17.85
C GLU A 379 -34.21 -10.50 18.64
N PRO A 380 -33.07 -10.64 19.37
CA PRO A 380 -32.55 -9.58 20.21
C PRO A 380 -32.15 -8.37 19.38
N SER A 381 -32.24 -7.18 19.97
CA SER A 381 -31.87 -5.96 19.25
C SER A 381 -30.36 -5.95 18.99
N LEU A 382 -29.93 -5.49 17.80
CA LEU A 382 -28.49 -5.47 17.48
C LEU A 382 -27.70 -4.59 18.46
N SER A 383 -28.32 -3.52 18.96
CA SER A 383 -27.76 -2.63 19.99
C SER A 383 -27.60 -3.27 21.37
N GLU A 384 -28.41 -4.28 21.68
CA GLU A 384 -28.32 -5.03 22.93
C GLU A 384 -27.20 -6.05 22.85
N VAL A 385 -27.09 -6.77 21.73
CA VAL A 385 -25.95 -7.67 21.48
C VAL A 385 -24.64 -6.89 21.47
N ASP A 386 -24.60 -5.71 20.84
CA ASP A 386 -23.42 -4.84 20.85
C ASP A 386 -23.07 -4.35 22.27
N ARG A 387 -24.06 -4.10 23.14
CA ARG A 387 -23.82 -3.75 24.56
C ARG A 387 -23.24 -4.92 25.36
N LEU A 388 -23.76 -6.14 25.16
CA LEU A 388 -23.31 -7.34 25.88
C LEU A 388 -21.85 -7.71 25.60
N ILE A 389 -21.36 -7.45 24.39
CA ILE A 389 -19.99 -7.80 23.96
C ILE A 389 -19.04 -6.59 23.93
N ASP A 390 -19.50 -5.41 24.38
CA ASP A 390 -18.77 -4.14 24.27
C ASP A 390 -18.28 -3.89 22.82
N GLY A 391 -19.19 -4.05 21.85
CA GLY A 391 -18.95 -3.93 20.42
C GLY A 391 -19.54 -2.66 19.81
N ASN A 392 -18.89 -2.11 18.78
CA ASN A 392 -19.46 -1.02 17.97
C ASN A 392 -19.80 -1.55 16.57
N ARG A 393 -21.09 -1.86 16.34
CA ARG A 393 -21.64 -2.46 15.11
C ARG A 393 -21.17 -3.90 14.84
N THR A 394 -20.68 -4.60 15.85
CA THR A 394 -20.21 -5.98 15.74
C THR A 394 -21.39 -6.92 15.48
N ALA A 395 -22.52 -6.71 16.14
CA ALA A 395 -23.76 -7.47 15.98
C ALA A 395 -24.32 -7.39 14.54
N THR A 396 -24.20 -6.24 13.89
CA THR A 396 -24.63 -6.07 12.48
C THR A 396 -23.79 -6.97 11.55
N LYS A 397 -22.48 -7.06 11.80
CA LYS A 397 -21.57 -7.91 11.02
C LYS A 397 -21.83 -9.39 11.29
N ALA A 398 -22.05 -9.76 12.56
CA ALA A 398 -22.41 -11.12 12.95
C ALA A 398 -23.73 -11.57 12.31
N LYS A 399 -24.80 -10.76 12.36
CA LYS A 399 -26.08 -11.04 11.67
C LYS A 399 -25.88 -11.27 10.18
N ARG A 400 -25.05 -10.47 9.51
CA ARG A 400 -24.71 -10.68 8.10
C ARG A 400 -23.97 -12.00 7.86
N ASN A 401 -22.98 -12.34 8.69
CA ASN A 401 -22.23 -13.59 8.57
C ASN A 401 -23.13 -14.82 8.75
N LEU A 402 -24.03 -14.79 9.74
CA LEU A 402 -25.00 -15.87 9.98
C LEU A 402 -25.95 -16.05 8.78
N ARG A 403 -26.47 -14.95 8.19
CA ARG A 403 -27.28 -15.03 6.95
C ARG A 403 -26.51 -15.66 5.79
N VAL A 404 -25.22 -15.35 5.62
CA VAL A 404 -24.38 -15.96 4.57
C VAL A 404 -24.21 -17.47 4.80
N ARG A 405 -24.20 -17.93 6.06
CA ARG A 405 -24.18 -19.35 6.42
C ARG A 405 -25.56 -20.02 6.36
N GLY A 406 -26.60 -19.31 5.88
CA GLY A 406 -27.96 -19.84 5.81
C GLY A 406 -28.71 -19.87 7.14
N VAL A 407 -28.13 -19.33 8.21
CA VAL A 407 -28.82 -19.16 9.49
C VAL A 407 -29.61 -17.85 9.40
N LEU A 408 -30.94 -17.95 9.31
CA LEU A 408 -31.83 -16.80 9.16
C LEU A 408 -32.49 -16.46 10.51
N PRO A 409 -32.73 -15.17 10.81
CA PRO A 409 -33.47 -14.76 12.00
C PRO A 409 -34.92 -15.29 11.94
N PRO A 410 -35.59 -15.45 13.10
CA PRO A 410 -36.96 -15.97 13.19
C PRO A 410 -37.95 -15.27 12.26
N SER A 411 -37.91 -13.93 12.20
CA SER A 411 -38.77 -13.12 11.32
C SER A 411 -38.59 -13.46 9.83
N GLU A 412 -37.36 -13.69 9.38
CA GLU A 412 -37.05 -14.06 8.00
C GLU A 412 -37.41 -15.52 7.70
N ARG A 413 -37.25 -16.43 8.66
CA ARG A 413 -37.69 -17.83 8.52
C ARG A 413 -39.20 -17.92 8.34
N ALA A 414 -39.97 -17.15 9.11
CA ALA A 414 -41.42 -17.07 8.97
C ALA A 414 -41.84 -16.50 7.60
N ALA A 415 -41.13 -15.48 7.10
CA ALA A 415 -41.38 -14.95 5.76
C ALA A 415 -41.01 -15.94 4.64
N ALA A 416 -39.94 -16.71 4.82
CA ALA A 416 -39.50 -17.73 3.86
C ALA A 416 -40.44 -18.93 3.82
N SER A 417 -40.94 -19.39 4.98
CA SER A 417 -41.91 -20.49 5.05
C SER A 417 -43.24 -20.12 4.41
N GLY A 418 -43.75 -18.90 4.64
CA GLY A 418 -44.99 -18.41 4.04
C GLY A 418 -44.97 -18.37 2.51
N LYS A 419 -43.84 -18.01 1.89
CA LYS A 419 -43.68 -18.02 0.42
C LYS A 419 -43.68 -19.42 -0.18
N SER A 420 -43.24 -20.43 0.58
CA SER A 420 -43.24 -21.82 0.13
C SER A 420 -44.65 -22.44 0.13
N GLY A 421 -45.53 -21.99 1.04
CA GLY A 421 -46.94 -22.40 1.08
C GLY A 421 -47.73 -21.91 -0.13
N TRP A 422 -47.60 -20.62 -0.46
CA TRP A 422 -48.27 -20.01 -1.61
C TRP A 422 -47.94 -20.69 -2.95
N ARG A 423 -46.70 -21.15 -3.15
CA ARG A 423 -46.33 -21.90 -4.37
C ARG A 423 -46.94 -23.29 -4.44
N ARG A 424 -47.19 -23.95 -3.31
CA ARG A 424 -47.83 -25.28 -3.29
C ARG A 424 -49.33 -25.19 -3.54
N GLU A 425 -50.01 -24.18 -2.99
CA GLU A 425 -51.45 -23.97 -3.24
C GLU A 425 -51.74 -23.49 -4.67
N ALA A 426 -50.93 -22.58 -5.21
CA ALA A 426 -51.07 -22.14 -6.61
C ALA A 426 -50.79 -23.27 -7.62
N GLY A 427 -49.89 -24.20 -7.28
CA GLY A 427 -49.62 -25.39 -8.10
C GLY A 427 -50.74 -26.44 -8.05
N GLN A 428 -51.42 -26.61 -6.91
CA GLN A 428 -52.55 -27.53 -6.79
C GLN A 428 -53.84 -26.98 -7.42
N SER A 429 -54.04 -25.66 -7.44
CA SER A 429 -55.20 -25.03 -8.09
C SER A 429 -55.18 -25.15 -9.62
N LEU A 430 -53.99 -25.21 -10.25
CA LEU A 430 -53.85 -25.34 -11.70
C LEU A 430 -53.93 -26.79 -12.22
N ALA A 431 -53.82 -27.79 -11.35
CA ALA A 431 -53.91 -29.21 -11.75
C ALA A 431 -55.35 -29.71 -11.96
N GLY A 432 -56.37 -28.89 -11.66
CA GLY A 432 -57.80 -29.21 -11.86
C GLY A 432 -58.39 -28.77 -13.20
N VAL A 433 -57.63 -28.06 -14.05
CA VAL A 433 -58.13 -27.58 -15.34
C VAL A 433 -58.08 -28.74 -16.34
N ARG A 434 -59.25 -29.34 -16.60
CA ARG A 434 -59.44 -30.39 -17.60
C ARG A 434 -58.89 -29.94 -18.97
N PRO A 435 -58.14 -30.80 -19.68
CA PRO A 435 -57.70 -30.48 -21.03
C PRO A 435 -58.92 -30.29 -21.95
N PHE A 436 -58.90 -29.18 -22.68
CA PHE A 436 -59.90 -28.81 -23.68
C PHE A 436 -59.88 -29.84 -24.82
N PRO A 437 -61.00 -30.49 -25.18
CA PRO A 437 -61.03 -31.42 -26.29
C PRO A 437 -61.17 -30.63 -27.60
N GLY A 438 -60.21 -30.80 -28.50
CA GLY A 438 -60.39 -30.44 -29.91
C GLY A 438 -59.31 -29.55 -30.49
N ALA A 439 -58.31 -30.17 -31.10
CA ALA A 439 -57.66 -29.60 -32.27
C ALA A 439 -57.49 -30.73 -33.30
N PRO A 440 -58.09 -30.62 -34.50
CA PRO A 440 -57.97 -31.64 -35.53
C PRO A 440 -56.59 -31.60 -36.19
N GLY A 441 -56.14 -32.78 -36.59
CA GLY A 441 -54.82 -33.02 -37.15
C GLY A 441 -54.52 -32.27 -38.44
N LYS A 442 -53.22 -32.10 -38.69
CA LYS A 442 -52.67 -31.86 -40.02
C LYS A 442 -51.84 -33.08 -40.41
N LEU A 443 -52.37 -33.82 -41.37
CA LEU A 443 -51.60 -34.65 -42.30
C LEU A 443 -50.99 -33.73 -43.35
N ALA A 444 -49.67 -33.80 -43.52
CA ALA A 444 -48.91 -33.80 -44.77
C ALA A 444 -47.42 -33.75 -44.42
#